data_AF-A0A9D1EWZ0-F1
#
_entry.id   AF-A0A9D1EWZ0-F1
#
_cell.length_a   1.000
_cell.length_b   1.000
_cell.length_c   1.000
_cell.angle_alpha   90.00
_cell.angle_beta   90.00
_cell.angle_gamma   90.00
#
_symmetry.space_group_name_H-M   'P 1'
#
loop_
_entity.id
_entity.type
_entity.pdbx_description
1 polymer ?
#
loop_
_entity_poly.entity_id
_entity_poly.type
_entity_poly.pdbx_seq_one_letter_code
_entity_poly.pdbx_strand_id
1 'polypeptide(L)'
;MTNKTYIPLLIESVKATVDLQQHRFAGFDGGYCTAGIKALGVTDVSTPKGEYAPVAALGILLIEASGTIAVGDAVASDAEGRAVKAVDSAVINGYAVDAGTTGQEIRIIRGI
;
A
#
# COMPACT_ATOMS: atom_id res chain seq x y z
N MET A 1 -4.33 12.87 -17.08
CA MET A 1 -3.84 12.23 -15.84
C MET A 1 -3.18 13.30 -15.02
N THR A 2 -3.67 13.57 -13.81
CA THR A 2 -2.97 14.47 -12.89
C THR A 2 -1.84 13.66 -12.28
N ASN A 3 -0.59 14.00 -12.60
CA ASN A 3 0.57 13.32 -12.00
C ASN A 3 0.54 13.55 -10.49
N LYS A 4 0.32 12.48 -9.72
CA LYS A 4 0.39 12.50 -8.27
C LYS A 4 1.85 12.49 -7.84
N THR A 5 2.18 13.26 -6.82
CA THR A 5 3.54 13.28 -6.27
C THR A 5 3.83 11.96 -5.55
N TYR A 6 4.92 11.32 -5.93
CA TYR A 6 5.44 10.11 -5.28
C TYR A 6 6.78 10.44 -4.63
N ILE A 7 6.89 10.24 -3.31
CA ILE A 7 8.06 10.63 -2.50
C ILE A 7 8.41 9.47 -1.56
N PRO A 8 8.98 8.36 -2.07
CA PRO A 8 9.48 7.29 -1.23
C PRO A 8 10.73 7.76 -0.48
N LEU A 9 10.78 7.49 0.84
CA LEU A 9 11.93 7.83 1.69
C LEU A 9 12.78 6.61 2.04
N LEU A 10 12.15 5.44 2.08
CA LEU A 10 12.81 4.15 2.30
C LEU A 10 12.17 3.10 1.40
N ILE A 11 13.00 2.44 0.59
CA ILE A 11 12.62 1.28 -0.20
C ILE A 11 13.48 0.11 0.27
N GLU A 12 12.80 -0.94 0.72
CA GLU A 12 13.42 -2.22 1.09
C GLU A 12 13.14 -3.26 0.00
N SER A 13 13.87 -4.37 0.03
CA SER A 13 13.62 -5.51 -0.87
C SER A 13 13.02 -6.70 -0.12
N VAL A 14 11.99 -7.33 -0.68
CA VAL A 14 11.45 -8.60 -0.18
C VAL A 14 11.34 -9.61 -1.32
N LYS A 15 11.65 -10.88 -1.07
CA LYS A 15 11.48 -11.93 -2.07
C LYS A 15 10.00 -12.26 -2.25
N ALA A 16 9.47 -12.05 -3.45
CA ALA A 16 8.06 -12.27 -3.76
C ALA A 16 7.68 -13.76 -3.67
N THR A 17 6.66 -14.11 -2.90
CA THR A 17 6.13 -15.48 -2.79
C THR A 17 4.92 -15.73 -3.69
N VAL A 18 4.35 -14.66 -4.23
CA VAL A 18 3.28 -14.62 -5.24
C VAL A 18 3.63 -13.56 -6.29
N ASP A 19 2.84 -13.48 -7.37
CA ASP A 19 2.94 -12.35 -8.30
C ASP A 19 2.37 -11.09 -7.64
N LEU A 20 3.26 -10.14 -7.35
CA LEU A 20 2.93 -8.88 -6.71
C LEU A 20 2.64 -7.82 -7.77
N GLN A 21 1.46 -7.20 -7.69
CA GLN A 21 1.12 -6.03 -8.49
C GLN A 21 1.71 -4.77 -7.86
N GLN A 22 2.06 -3.80 -8.69
CA GLN A 22 2.41 -2.44 -8.28
C GLN A 22 1.28 -1.80 -7.45
N HIS A 23 1.64 -0.91 -6.52
CA HIS A 23 0.71 -0.09 -5.72
C HIS A 23 -0.25 -0.93 -4.86
N ARG A 24 0.28 -2.00 -4.26
CA ARG A 24 -0.36 -2.86 -3.26
C ARG A 24 0.48 -2.92 -1.99
N PHE A 25 -0.14 -3.03 -0.83
CA PHE A 25 0.53 -3.37 0.40
C PHE A 25 1.15 -4.77 0.32
N ALA A 26 2.46 -4.85 0.57
CA ALA A 26 3.19 -6.10 0.71
C ALA A 26 3.30 -6.50 2.18
N GLY A 27 3.20 -7.80 2.45
CA GLY A 27 3.49 -8.41 3.74
C GLY A 27 5.00 -8.60 3.96
N PHE A 28 5.38 -8.86 5.21
CA PHE A 28 6.77 -9.17 5.58
C PHE A 28 7.25 -10.54 5.04
N ASP A 29 6.31 -11.38 4.63
CA ASP A 29 6.53 -12.72 4.07
C ASP A 29 6.70 -12.72 2.55
N GLY A 30 6.67 -11.55 1.91
CA GLY A 30 6.77 -11.42 0.44
C GLY A 30 5.46 -11.70 -0.30
N GLY A 31 4.34 -11.88 0.42
CA GLY A 31 3.00 -11.93 -0.14
C GLY A 31 2.30 -10.56 -0.12
N TYR A 32 1.03 -10.53 -0.49
CA TYR A 32 0.18 -9.37 -0.19
C TYR A 32 -0.04 -9.25 1.33
N CYS A 33 -0.12 -8.02 1.82
CA CYS A 33 -0.57 -7.78 3.19
C CYS A 33 -2.06 -8.10 3.27
N THR A 34 -2.43 -9.07 4.11
CA THR A 34 -3.82 -9.49 4.30
C THR A 34 -4.63 -8.47 5.09
N ALA A 35 -5.96 -8.66 5.08
CA ALA A 35 -6.90 -7.69 5.61
C ALA A 35 -6.62 -7.31 7.07
N GLY A 36 -6.49 -6.02 7.33
CA GLY A 36 -6.35 -5.47 8.68
C GLY A 36 -5.01 -5.71 9.38
N ILE A 37 -3.99 -6.25 8.70
CA ILE A 37 -2.66 -6.54 9.27
C ILE A 37 -1.64 -5.45 8.89
N LYS A 38 -0.50 -5.40 9.61
CA LYS A 38 0.61 -4.48 9.31
C LYS A 38 1.33 -4.91 8.03
N ALA A 39 1.47 -3.96 7.11
CA ALA A 39 2.23 -4.11 5.88
C ALA A 39 3.70 -3.71 6.09
N LEU A 40 4.62 -4.41 5.40
CA LEU A 40 6.02 -4.01 5.27
C LEU A 40 6.10 -2.64 4.57
N GLY A 41 5.38 -2.50 3.46
CA GLY A 41 5.43 -1.32 2.60
C GLY A 41 4.39 -1.42 1.48
N VAL A 42 4.54 -0.59 0.45
CA VAL A 42 3.78 -0.65 -0.79
C VAL A 42 4.71 -1.09 -1.92
N THR A 43 4.27 -2.00 -2.78
CA THR A 43 5.01 -2.48 -3.94
C THR A 43 5.23 -1.34 -4.94
N ASP A 44 6.49 -1.04 -5.21
CA ASP A 44 6.87 0.07 -6.10
C ASP A 44 6.74 -0.32 -7.58
N VAL A 45 6.95 -1.60 -7.89
CA VAL A 45 6.86 -2.16 -9.24
C VAL A 45 6.23 -3.55 -9.18
N SER A 46 5.45 -3.92 -10.19
CA SER A 46 4.93 -5.29 -10.35
C SER A 46 6.09 -6.27 -10.42
N THR A 47 6.09 -7.26 -9.55
CA THR A 47 7.21 -8.19 -9.36
C THR A 47 6.70 -9.63 -9.44
N PRO A 48 7.22 -10.46 -10.37
CA PRO A 48 6.88 -11.88 -10.46
C PRO A 48 7.31 -12.66 -9.22
N LYS A 49 6.60 -13.75 -8.93
CA LYS A 49 6.98 -14.70 -7.88
C LYS A 49 8.43 -15.18 -8.06
N GLY A 50 9.19 -15.19 -6.97
CA GLY A 50 10.57 -15.66 -6.92
C GLY A 50 11.61 -14.55 -7.07
N GLU A 51 11.21 -13.39 -7.60
CA GLU A 51 12.06 -12.22 -7.74
C GLU A 51 12.02 -11.33 -6.47
N TYR A 52 12.93 -10.36 -6.38
CA TYR A 52 12.93 -9.39 -5.28
C TYR A 52 12.11 -8.16 -5.63
N ALA A 53 11.04 -7.94 -4.88
CA ALA A 53 10.15 -6.79 -5.04
C ALA A 53 10.71 -5.57 -4.30
N PRO A 54 10.79 -4.40 -4.96
CA PRO A 54 11.00 -3.14 -4.29
C PRO A 54 9.73 -2.74 -3.53
N VAL A 55 9.86 -2.55 -2.21
CA VAL A 55 8.76 -2.24 -1.31
C VAL A 55 9.05 -0.94 -0.58
N ALA A 56 8.30 0.12 -0.92
CA ALA A 56 8.41 1.42 -0.30
C ALA A 56 7.77 1.40 1.09
N ALA A 57 8.60 1.46 2.14
CA ALA A 57 8.17 1.34 3.53
C ALA A 57 7.72 2.66 4.14
N LEU A 58 8.36 3.78 3.75
CA LEU A 58 8.17 5.12 4.32
C LEU A 58 8.06 6.20 3.23
N GLY A 59 7.33 7.28 3.52
CA GLY A 59 7.17 8.43 2.62
C GLY A 59 5.73 8.66 2.15
N ILE A 60 5.58 9.39 1.04
CA ILE A 60 4.28 9.58 0.36
C ILE A 60 4.20 8.62 -0.82
N LEU A 61 3.34 7.61 -0.68
CA LEU A 61 3.29 6.44 -1.56
C LEU A 61 1.98 6.40 -2.33
N LEU A 62 2.02 5.81 -3.53
CA LEU A 62 0.84 5.57 -4.35
C LEU A 62 0.29 4.18 -4.06
N ILE A 63 -1.02 4.08 -3.83
CA ILE A 63 -1.70 2.81 -3.54
C ILE A 63 -3.08 2.79 -4.18
N GLU A 64 -3.51 1.65 -4.72
CA GLU A 64 -4.85 1.50 -5.25
C GLU A 64 -5.87 1.29 -4.12
N ALA A 65 -6.96 2.06 -4.16
CA ALA A 65 -8.07 1.97 -3.24
C ALA A 65 -9.05 0.84 -3.63
N SER A 66 -9.63 0.18 -2.62
CA SER A 66 -10.66 -0.85 -2.76
C SER A 66 -12.00 -0.44 -2.13
N GLY A 67 -12.07 0.78 -1.59
CA GLY A 67 -13.31 1.39 -1.10
C GLY A 67 -13.21 2.91 -1.08
N THR A 68 -14.23 3.57 -0.54
CA THR A 68 -14.22 5.03 -0.37
C THR A 68 -13.28 5.41 0.77
N ILE A 69 -12.33 6.28 0.46
CA ILE A 69 -11.35 6.84 1.40
C ILE A 69 -11.41 8.37 1.29
N ALA A 70 -11.55 9.06 2.43
CA ALA A 70 -11.46 10.51 2.51
C ALA A 70 -10.05 10.96 2.90
N VAL A 71 -9.72 12.22 2.60
CA VAL A 71 -8.45 12.83 3.05
C VAL A 71 -8.35 12.76 4.57
N GLY A 72 -7.20 12.32 5.09
CA GLY A 72 -6.93 12.16 6.50
C GLY A 72 -7.45 10.87 7.13
N ASP A 73 -8.19 10.03 6.38
CA ASP A 73 -8.60 8.72 6.89
C ASP A 73 -7.36 7.85 7.19
N ALA A 74 -7.43 7.13 8.30
CA ALA A 74 -6.51 6.03 8.57
C ALA A 74 -6.76 4.91 7.54
N VAL A 75 -5.68 4.37 6.97
CA VAL A 75 -5.74 3.37 5.89
C VAL A 75 -5.25 2.02 6.39
N ALA A 76 -6.02 0.97 6.14
CA ALA A 76 -5.67 -0.43 6.35
C ALA A 76 -5.54 -1.17 5.01
N SER A 77 -5.02 -2.40 5.07
CA SER A 77 -4.99 -3.31 3.92
C SER A 77 -6.27 -4.14 3.84
N ASP A 78 -6.72 -4.50 2.63
CA ASP A 78 -7.69 -5.58 2.40
C ASP A 78 -6.99 -6.93 2.09
N ALA A 79 -7.74 -7.94 1.63
CA ALA A 79 -7.22 -9.29 1.37
C ALA A 79 -6.27 -9.35 0.16
N GLU A 80 -6.34 -8.38 -0.74
CA GLU A 80 -5.52 -8.29 -1.96
C GLU A 80 -4.46 -7.19 -1.87
N GLY A 81 -4.16 -6.69 -0.67
CA GLY A 81 -3.15 -5.65 -0.47
C GLY A 81 -3.61 -4.25 -0.89
N ARG A 82 -4.90 -3.97 -0.97
CA ARG A 82 -5.41 -2.66 -1.43
C ARG A 82 -5.75 -1.76 -0.25
N ALA A 83 -5.77 -0.46 -0.50
CA ALA A 83 -6.12 0.52 0.51
C ALA A 83 -7.63 0.49 0.80
N VAL A 84 -7.99 0.36 2.06
CA VAL A 84 -9.35 0.57 2.58
C VAL A 84 -9.30 1.49 3.80
N LYS A 85 -10.40 2.18 4.09
CA LYS A 85 -10.52 2.92 5.36
C LYS A 85 -10.39 1.93 6.52
N ALA A 86 -9.52 2.24 7.47
CA ALA A 86 -9.38 1.46 8.68
C ALA A 86 -10.67 1.54 9.51
N VAL A 87 -11.16 0.38 9.92
CA VAL A 87 -12.34 0.21 10.78
C VAL A 87 -11.98 -0.74 11.93
N ASP A 88 -12.72 -0.66 13.03
CA ASP A 88 -12.56 -1.53 14.20
C ASP A 88 -11.10 -1.61 14.69
N SER A 89 -10.55 -2.83 14.77
CA SER A 89 -9.18 -3.12 15.21
C SER A 89 -8.17 -3.26 14.08
N ALA A 90 -8.52 -2.83 12.86
CA ALA A 90 -7.61 -2.92 11.72
C ALA A 90 -6.33 -2.11 11.96
N VAL A 91 -5.18 -2.73 11.66
CA VAL A 91 -3.89 -2.07 11.81
C VAL A 91 -3.72 -0.97 10.78
N ILE A 92 -3.39 0.23 11.26
CA ILE A 92 -3.14 1.40 10.41
C ILE A 92 -1.79 1.25 9.71
N ASN A 93 -1.81 1.36 8.39
CA ASN A 93 -0.65 1.31 7.50
C ASN A 93 -0.25 2.67 6.94
N GLY A 94 -1.04 3.72 7.19
CA GLY A 94 -0.77 5.10 6.81
C GLY A 94 -2.02 5.96 6.89
N TYR A 95 -1.91 7.21 6.44
CA TYR A 95 -3.05 8.14 6.35
C TYR A 95 -3.21 8.65 4.92
N ALA A 96 -4.46 8.81 4.48
CA ALA A 96 -4.77 9.25 3.14
C ALA A 96 -4.42 10.73 2.94
N VAL A 97 -3.66 11.04 1.88
CA VAL A 97 -3.36 12.41 1.44
C VAL A 97 -4.36 12.86 0.38
N ASP A 98 -4.92 11.92 -0.38
CA ASP A 98 -5.98 12.15 -1.36
C ASP A 98 -7.26 11.39 -0.96
N ALA A 99 -8.41 11.90 -1.38
CA ALA A 99 -9.62 11.09 -1.43
C ALA A 99 -9.60 10.17 -2.66
N GLY A 100 -10.30 9.04 -2.57
CA GLY A 100 -10.49 8.14 -3.71
C GLY A 100 -11.53 7.06 -3.44
N THR A 101 -11.89 6.35 -4.51
CA THR A 101 -12.81 5.21 -4.49
C THR A 101 -12.16 3.99 -5.14
N THR A 102 -12.84 2.83 -5.09
CA THR A 102 -12.37 1.57 -5.67
C THR A 102 -11.78 1.73 -7.08
N GLY A 103 -10.59 1.17 -7.29
CA GLY A 103 -9.85 1.19 -8.55
C GLY A 103 -9.08 2.49 -8.81
N GLN A 104 -9.23 3.52 -7.98
CA GLN A 104 -8.44 4.74 -8.07
C GLN A 104 -7.15 4.60 -7.27
N GLU A 105 -6.08 5.16 -7.82
CA GLU A 105 -4.83 5.33 -7.10
C GLU A 105 -4.90 6.57 -6.21
N ILE A 106 -4.49 6.44 -4.95
CA ILE A 106 -4.41 7.53 -3.97
C ILE A 106 -3.01 7.65 -3.38
N ARG A 107 -2.67 8.84 -2.88
CA ARG A 107 -1.48 9.02 -2.04
C ARG A 107 -1.79 8.67 -0.59
N ILE A 108 -0.91 7.92 0.05
CA ILE A 108 -0.87 7.75 1.52
C ILE A 108 0.46 8.24 2.07
N ILE A 109 0.46 8.77 3.28
CA ILE A 109 1.69 9.06 4.03
C ILE A 109 1.95 7.95 5.04
N ARG A 110 3.19 7.46 5.07
CA ARG A 110 3.68 6.44 6.01
C ARG A 110 4.90 6.95 6.79
N GLY A 111 4.97 6.59 8.07
CA GLY A 111 6.05 6.99 8.97
C GLY A 111 5.73 8.18 9.87
N ILE A 112 4.43 8.43 10.14
CA ILE A 112 3.91 9.47 11.04
C ILE A 112 3.12 8.86 12.19
#